data_AF-A0A8X6UN37-F1
#
_entry.id   AF-A0A8X6UN37-F1
#
_cell.length_a   1.000
_cell.length_b   1.000
_cell.length_c   1.000
_cell.angle_alpha   90.00
_cell.angle_beta   90.00
_cell.angle_gamma   90.00
#
_symmetry.space_group_name_H-M   'P 1'
#
loop_
_entity.id
_entity.type
_entity.pdbx_description
1 polymer ?
#
loop_
_entity_poly.entity_id
_entity_poly.type
_entity_poly.pdbx_seq_one_letter_code
_entity_poly.pdbx_strand_id
1 'polypeptide(L)'
;EKLRCDGHIDCWDASDEVNCTRSCGDNKFTCNDGHCIQMSLFCDRYPDCQDGSDEPEGCSESCLQTQKQCRNGRCVGLALWCNGHDDCKDGSDEVGCT
;
A
#
# COMPACT_ATOMS: atom_id res chain seq x y z
N GLU A 1 -6.95 -7.79 -28.12
CA GLU A 1 -6.04 -8.58 -27.28
C GLU A 1 -6.63 -8.60 -25.87
N LYS A 2 -7.36 -9.67 -25.50
CA LYS A 2 -8.24 -9.73 -24.31
C LYS A 2 -8.04 -10.98 -23.43
N LEU A 3 -7.04 -11.82 -23.76
CA LEU A 3 -6.84 -13.18 -23.23
C LEU A 3 -5.43 -13.30 -22.63
N ARG A 4 -4.92 -12.22 -22.03
CA ARG A 4 -3.58 -12.20 -21.42
C ARG A 4 -3.73 -11.51 -20.08
N CYS A 5 -3.33 -12.20 -19.01
CA CYS A 5 -3.50 -11.75 -17.64
C CYS A 5 -4.97 -11.47 -17.26
N ASP A 6 -5.90 -12.26 -17.78
CA ASP A 6 -7.32 -12.15 -17.49
C ASP A 6 -7.79 -13.14 -16.42
N GLY A 7 -6.88 -13.97 -15.90
CA GLY A 7 -7.14 -14.94 -14.84
C GLY A 7 -7.65 -16.28 -15.35
N HIS A 8 -7.71 -16.49 -16.66
CA HIS A 8 -8.04 -17.76 -17.29
C HIS A 8 -6.82 -18.31 -18.03
N ILE A 9 -6.64 -19.64 -17.98
CA ILE A 9 -5.63 -20.31 -18.81
C ILE A 9 -6.25 -20.50 -20.19
N ASP A 10 -6.07 -19.50 -21.05
CA ASP A 10 -6.51 -19.52 -22.44
C ASP A 10 -5.43 -20.09 -23.37
N CYS A 11 -4.15 -19.98 -23.00
CA CYS A 11 -3.08 -20.68 -23.70
C CYS A 11 -2.84 -22.07 -23.09
N TRP A 12 -2.60 -23.05 -23.96
CA TRP A 12 -2.32 -24.44 -23.58
C TRP A 12 -1.11 -24.62 -22.64
N ASP A 13 -0.17 -23.67 -22.68
CA ASP A 13 1.05 -23.59 -21.86
C ASP A 13 0.88 -22.69 -20.62
N ALA A 14 -0.31 -22.11 -20.41
CA ALA A 14 -0.56 -21.04 -19.45
C ALA A 14 0.35 -19.80 -19.63
N SER A 15 1.00 -19.68 -20.79
CA SER A 15 1.87 -18.56 -21.15
C SER A 15 1.19 -17.18 -21.07
N ASP A 16 -0.12 -17.17 -21.20
CA ASP A 16 -0.97 -16.00 -21.10
C ASP A 16 -1.12 -15.48 -19.66
N GLU A 17 -0.87 -16.33 -18.67
CA GLU A 17 -0.94 -16.03 -17.25
C GLU A 17 0.45 -16.01 -16.56
N VAL A 18 1.53 -16.38 -17.26
CA VAL A 18 2.91 -16.30 -16.74
C VAL A 18 3.58 -14.99 -17.14
N ASN A 19 4.41 -14.44 -16.22
CA ASN A 19 5.06 -13.14 -16.38
C ASN A 19 4.07 -12.00 -16.69
N CYS A 20 2.82 -12.19 -16.28
CA CYS A 20 1.93 -11.10 -16.00
C CYS A 20 2.55 -10.37 -14.82
N THR A 21 3.06 -9.16 -15.05
CA THR A 21 3.10 -8.17 -13.98
C THR A 21 1.66 -8.06 -13.53
N ARG A 22 1.29 -8.82 -12.50
CA ARG A 22 -0.01 -8.79 -11.83
C ARG A 22 -0.07 -7.44 -11.10
N SER A 23 0.03 -6.36 -11.87
CA SER A 23 -0.41 -5.04 -11.48
C SER A 23 -1.90 -5.22 -11.41
N CYS A 24 -2.37 -5.58 -10.22
CA CYS A 24 -3.78 -5.55 -9.93
C CYS A 24 -4.28 -4.19 -10.45
N GLY A 25 -5.27 -4.22 -11.35
CA GLY A 25 -5.65 -3.04 -12.14
C GLY A 25 -5.86 -1.80 -11.28
N ASP A 26 -5.84 -0.61 -11.89
CA ASP A 26 -5.88 0.68 -11.19
C ASP A 26 -6.73 0.65 -9.90
N ASN A 27 -6.09 0.94 -8.76
CA ASN A 27 -6.62 0.90 -7.39
C ASN A 27 -6.70 -0.48 -6.70
N LYS A 28 -5.85 -1.42 -7.08
CA LYS A 28 -5.70 -2.69 -6.36
C LYS A 28 -4.25 -2.93 -5.94
N PHE A 29 -4.06 -3.53 -4.77
CA PHE A 29 -2.77 -3.93 -4.23
C PHE A 29 -2.53 -5.43 -4.48
N THR A 30 -1.31 -5.78 -4.85
CA THR A 30 -0.89 -7.16 -5.10
C THR A 30 -0.28 -7.73 -3.83
N CYS A 31 -0.96 -8.68 -3.22
CA CYS A 31 -0.45 -9.51 -2.13
C CYS A 31 0.81 -10.26 -2.57
N ASN A 32 1.65 -10.62 -1.61
CA ASN A 32 2.88 -11.39 -1.88
C ASN A 32 2.58 -12.83 -2.35
N ASP A 33 1.40 -13.34 -2.02
CA ASP A 33 0.83 -14.60 -2.50
C ASP A 33 0.29 -14.50 -3.95
N GLY A 34 0.31 -13.30 -4.56
CA GLY A 34 -0.22 -13.05 -5.91
C GLY A 34 -1.72 -12.76 -5.96
N HIS A 35 -2.40 -12.73 -4.81
CA HIS A 35 -3.77 -12.23 -4.68
C HIS A 35 -3.86 -10.72 -4.89
N CYS A 36 -5.03 -10.25 -5.32
CA CYS A 36 -5.30 -8.83 -5.53
C CYS A 36 -6.40 -8.36 -4.58
N ILE A 37 -6.07 -7.45 -3.69
CA ILE A 37 -7.05 -6.75 -2.84
C ILE A 37 -7.25 -5.32 -3.34
N GLN A 38 -8.29 -4.64 -2.88
CA GLN A 38 -8.41 -3.21 -3.17
C GLN A 38 -7.28 -2.47 -2.46
N MET A 39 -6.77 -1.39 -3.08
CA MET A 39 -5.73 -0.59 -2.45
C MET A 39 -6.22 0.10 -1.15
N SER A 40 -7.54 0.23 -0.99
CA SER A 40 -8.19 0.67 0.25
C SER A 40 -8.11 -0.35 1.40
N LEU A 41 -7.84 -1.61 1.08
CA LEU A 41 -7.69 -2.72 2.03
C LEU A 41 -6.22 -2.96 2.37
N PHE A 42 -5.29 -2.36 1.62
CA PHE A 42 -3.90 -2.36 2.03
C PHE A 42 -3.75 -1.52 3.28
N CYS A 43 -3.18 -2.10 4.35
CA CYS A 43 -2.92 -1.40 5.60
C CYS A 43 -4.18 -0.94 6.38
N ASP A 44 -5.28 -1.67 6.28
CA ASP A 44 -6.57 -1.25 6.85
C ASP A 44 -6.83 -1.76 8.28
N ARG A 45 -5.87 -2.46 8.90
CA ARG A 45 -5.95 -3.17 10.19
C ARG A 45 -6.60 -4.55 10.13
N TYR A 46 -6.93 -5.03 8.93
CA TYR A 46 -7.41 -6.38 8.69
C TYR A 46 -6.53 -7.12 7.70
N PRO A 47 -6.21 -8.41 7.97
CA PRO A 47 -5.51 -9.24 7.01
C PRO A 47 -6.49 -9.67 5.92
N ASP A 48 -6.55 -8.91 4.84
CA ASP A 48 -7.30 -9.22 3.62
C ASP A 48 -6.49 -10.09 2.65
N CYS A 49 -5.15 -10.05 2.70
CA CYS A 49 -4.33 -11.06 2.03
C CYS A 49 -4.30 -12.36 2.84
N GLN A 50 -4.35 -13.49 2.12
CA GLN A 50 -4.23 -14.83 2.70
C GLN A 50 -2.93 -15.03 3.51
N ASP A 51 -1.85 -14.37 3.08
CA ASP A 51 -0.52 -14.39 3.72
C ASP A 51 -0.34 -13.22 4.73
N GLY A 52 -1.36 -12.37 4.91
CA GLY A 52 -1.28 -11.13 5.71
C GLY A 52 -0.31 -10.09 5.14
N SER A 53 0.12 -10.25 3.89
CA SER A 53 1.11 -9.40 3.24
C SER A 53 0.65 -7.96 2.97
N ASP A 54 -0.64 -7.70 3.09
CA ASP A 54 -1.26 -6.38 3.12
C ASP A 54 -1.15 -5.66 4.47
N GLU A 55 -0.80 -6.41 5.52
CA GLU A 55 -0.58 -5.91 6.88
C GLU A 55 0.82 -6.25 7.40
N PRO A 56 1.90 -5.89 6.68
CA PRO A 56 3.25 -6.20 7.14
C PRO A 56 3.52 -5.57 8.52
N GLU A 57 4.42 -6.16 9.32
CA GLU A 57 4.96 -5.51 10.52
C GLU A 57 5.72 -4.24 10.08
N GLY A 58 5.08 -3.09 10.18
CA GLY A 58 5.50 -1.87 9.48
C GLY A 58 4.44 -1.29 8.55
N CYS A 59 3.21 -1.81 8.55
CA CYS A 59 2.01 -1.14 8.07
C CYS A 59 1.57 -0.01 9.04
N SER A 60 2.57 0.72 9.52
CA SER A 60 2.54 2.06 10.10
C SER A 60 3.60 2.96 9.42
N GLU A 61 4.34 2.44 8.43
CA GLU A 61 5.60 3.02 7.96
C GLU A 61 5.53 3.53 6.51
N SER A 62 4.56 3.10 5.72
CA SER A 62 4.26 3.72 4.42
C SER A 62 3.09 4.66 4.59
N CYS A 63 3.31 5.78 5.27
CA CYS A 63 2.32 6.85 5.30
C CYS A 63 1.86 7.12 3.85
N LEU A 64 0.56 7.41 3.69
CA LEU A 64 -0.02 7.78 2.39
C LEU A 64 0.88 8.79 1.67
N GLN A 65 0.85 8.86 0.33
CA GLN A 65 1.63 9.86 -0.41
C GLN A 65 1.38 11.31 0.05
N THR A 66 0.21 11.56 0.64
CA THR A 66 -0.21 12.84 1.24
C THR A 66 0.09 12.96 2.73
N GLN A 67 0.78 11.99 3.32
CA GLN A 67 1.15 11.91 4.71
C GLN A 67 2.66 11.67 4.84
N LYS A 68 3.18 11.93 6.03
CA LYS A 68 4.59 11.82 6.34
C LYS A 68 4.72 11.22 7.73
N GLN A 69 5.80 10.49 7.95
CA GLN A 69 5.97 9.68 9.13
C GLN A 69 6.70 10.46 10.24
N CYS A 70 6.05 10.53 11.41
CA CYS A 70 6.60 11.02 12.66
C CYS A 70 7.69 10.08 13.18
N ARG A 71 8.55 10.59 14.08
CA ARG A 71 9.62 9.77 14.70
C ARG A 71 9.09 8.61 15.54
N ASN A 72 7.88 8.76 16.10
CA ASN A 72 7.20 7.72 16.88
C ASN A 72 6.47 6.68 16.01
N GLY A 73 6.67 6.70 14.69
CA GLY A 73 6.03 5.78 13.74
C GLY A 73 4.59 6.18 13.36
N ARG A 74 4.09 7.32 13.85
CA ARG A 74 2.75 7.80 13.52
C ARG A 74 2.74 8.51 12.16
N CYS A 75 1.64 8.45 11.42
CA CYS A 75 1.47 9.21 10.18
C CYS A 75 0.62 10.45 10.40
N VAL A 76 1.11 11.61 9.95
CA VAL A 76 0.33 12.86 9.90
C VAL A 76 0.32 13.40 8.47
N GLY A 77 -0.71 14.15 8.11
CA GLY A 77 -0.82 14.74 6.78
C GLY A 77 0.33 15.69 6.46
N LEU A 78 0.73 15.78 5.20
CA LEU A 78 1.69 16.81 4.74
C LEU A 78 1.18 18.23 5.03
N ALA A 79 -0.14 18.45 5.03
CA ALA A 79 -0.75 19.72 5.42
C ALA A 79 -0.67 20.01 6.92
N LEU A 80 -0.40 18.99 7.73
CA LEU A 80 -0.19 19.10 9.18
C LEU A 80 1.31 19.22 9.51
N TRP A 81 2.19 19.06 8.52
CA TRP A 81 3.63 19.22 8.73
C TRP A 81 3.97 20.71 8.79
N CYS A 82 4.68 21.15 9.83
CA CYS A 82 5.06 22.56 10.02
C CYS A 82 3.87 23.53 10.02
N ASN A 83 2.76 23.14 10.63
CA ASN A 83 1.54 23.94 10.72
C ASN A 83 1.45 24.77 12.02
N GLY A 84 2.45 24.68 12.90
CA GLY A 84 2.46 25.34 14.21
C GLY A 84 1.77 24.54 15.33
N HIS A 85 1.39 23.28 15.09
CA HIS A 85 0.71 22.40 16.03
C HIS A 85 1.40 21.04 16.12
N ASP A 86 1.44 20.46 17.33
CA ASP A 86 1.96 19.10 17.53
C ASP A 86 0.90 18.06 17.16
N ASP A 87 0.88 17.65 15.89
CA ASP A 87 0.02 16.58 15.40
C ASP A 87 0.66 15.19 15.61
N CYS A 88 2.00 15.11 15.63
CA CYS A 88 2.72 13.85 15.88
C CYS A 88 2.63 13.35 17.33
N LYS A 89 2.27 14.19 18.31
CA LYS A 89 2.36 13.95 19.77
C LYS A 89 3.78 13.78 20.31
N ASP A 90 4.77 13.94 19.45
CA ASP A 90 6.21 13.90 19.74
C ASP A 90 6.89 15.19 19.23
N GLY A 91 6.13 16.12 18.63
CA GLY A 91 6.60 17.34 17.99
C GLY A 91 7.44 17.10 16.72
N SER A 92 7.51 15.86 16.22
CA SER A 92 8.36 15.48 15.08
C SER A 92 8.00 16.20 13.78
N ASP A 93 6.75 16.61 13.65
CA ASP A 93 6.17 17.37 12.53
C ASP A 93 6.51 18.86 12.55
N GLU A 94 6.87 19.40 13.72
CA GLU A 94 7.18 20.83 13.94
C GLU A 94 8.68 21.10 14.06
N VAL A 95 9.52 20.08 13.90
CA VAL A 95 10.99 20.20 13.96
C VAL A 95 11.61 20.20 12.56
N GLY A 96 12.57 21.10 12.34
CA GLY A 96 13.30 21.17 11.06
C GLY A 96 12.53 21.83 9.91
N CYS A 97 11.51 22.63 10.23
CA CYS A 97 10.80 23.49 9.30
C CYS A 97 11.68 24.70 8.91
N THR A 98 11.97 24.86 7.62
CA THR A 98 12.68 26.03 7.04
C THR A 98 11.80 26.81 6.10
#